data_AF-A0A2U8DL97-F1
#
_entry.id   AF-A0A2U8DL97-F1
#
_cell.length_a   1.000
_cell.length_b   1.000
_cell.length_c   1.000
_cell.angle_alpha   90.00
_cell.angle_beta   90.00
_cell.angle_gamma   90.00
#
_symmetry.space_group_name_H-M   'P 1'
#
loop_
_entity.id
_entity.type
_entity.pdbx_description
1 polymer ?
#
loop_
_entity_poly.entity_id
_entity_poly.type
_entity_poly.pdbx_seq_one_letter_code
_entity_poly.pdbx_strand_id
1 'polypeptide(L)'
;MQHCSYIYGTEIVNQILSLEIPNIFIEECHRLAGEWCLLLKMRASTPTDISNFIDTLWKIQGIKETSTTLVLSTILENGMRK
;
A
#
# COMPACT_ATOMS: atom_id res chain seq x y z
N MET A 1 -19.32 8.68 15.59
CA MET A 1 -18.03 9.07 14.98
C MET A 1 -17.41 7.84 14.27
N GLN A 2 -18.13 7.21 13.34
CA GLN A 2 -17.70 5.91 12.77
C GLN A 2 -18.25 5.60 11.36
N HIS A 3 -18.97 6.56 10.74
CA HIS A 3 -19.65 6.34 9.46
C HIS A 3 -19.09 7.20 8.31
N CYS A 4 -18.32 8.25 8.60
CA CYS A 4 -17.81 9.18 7.56
C CYS A 4 -16.57 8.63 6.81
N SER A 5 -15.79 7.72 7.42
CA SER A 5 -14.48 7.30 6.86
C SER A 5 -14.53 6.11 5.90
N TYR A 6 -15.62 5.32 5.89
CA TYR A 6 -15.64 4.05 5.15
C TYR A 6 -15.87 4.26 3.64
N ILE A 7 -16.77 5.18 3.28
CA ILE A 7 -17.12 5.47 1.87
C ILE A 7 -15.96 6.20 1.17
N TYR A 8 -15.40 7.23 1.80
CA TYR A 8 -14.25 7.95 1.24
C TYR A 8 -13.01 7.04 1.13
N GLY A 9 -12.86 6.12 2.08
CA GLY A 9 -11.76 5.16 2.05
C GLY A 9 -11.88 4.12 0.93
N THR A 10 -13.07 3.81 0.40
CA THR A 10 -13.20 2.83 -0.69
C THR A 10 -12.76 3.39 -2.03
N GLU A 11 -13.02 4.67 -2.29
CA GLU A 11 -12.60 5.33 -3.54
C GLU A 11 -11.08 5.44 -3.61
N ILE A 12 -10.43 5.83 -2.51
CA ILE A 12 -8.95 5.90 -2.43
C ILE A 12 -8.33 4.52 -2.63
N VAL A 13 -8.88 3.48 -1.99
CA VAL A 13 -8.38 2.10 -2.18
C VAL A 13 -8.51 1.68 -3.64
N ASN A 14 -9.63 1.96 -4.29
CA ASN A 14 -9.80 1.63 -5.70
C ASN A 14 -8.81 2.40 -6.59
N GLN A 15 -8.55 3.67 -6.30
CA GLN A 15 -7.53 4.44 -7.02
C GLN A 15 -6.15 3.82 -6.86
N ILE A 16 -5.74 3.47 -5.64
CA ILE A 16 -4.46 2.81 -5.36
C ILE A 16 -4.34 1.50 -6.13
N LEU A 17 -5.37 0.65 -6.07
CA LEU A 17 -5.37 -0.66 -6.73
C LEU A 17 -5.44 -0.56 -8.27
N SER A 18 -5.91 0.58 -8.80
CA SER A 18 -5.92 0.86 -10.24
C SER A 18 -4.61 1.45 -10.77
N LEU A 19 -3.63 1.75 -9.89
CA LEU A 19 -2.34 2.27 -10.32
C LEU A 19 -1.56 1.19 -11.07
N GLU A 20 -1.30 1.44 -12.35
CA GLU A 20 -0.35 0.66 -13.14
C GLU A 20 1.03 1.33 -13.06
N ILE A 21 1.91 0.77 -12.23
CA ILE A 21 3.29 1.22 -12.11
C ILE A 21 4.22 0.10 -12.58
N PRO A 22 5.09 0.35 -13.56
CA PRO A 22 6.07 -0.64 -14.00
C PRO A 22 6.90 -1.17 -12.82
N ASN A 23 7.21 -2.47 -12.84
CA ASN A 23 8.06 -3.13 -11.85
C ASN A 23 7.50 -3.15 -10.41
N ILE A 24 6.24 -2.77 -10.22
CA ILE A 24 5.54 -2.84 -8.95
C ILE A 24 4.42 -3.87 -9.03
N PHE A 25 4.29 -4.69 -8.00
CA PHE A 25 3.16 -5.60 -7.84
C PHE A 25 2.64 -5.54 -6.40
N ILE A 26 1.39 -5.14 -6.22
CA ILE A 26 0.71 -5.16 -4.92
C ILE A 26 0.27 -6.60 -4.65
N GLU A 27 0.86 -7.24 -3.65
CA GLU A 27 0.52 -8.61 -3.25
C GLU A 27 -0.70 -8.64 -2.34
N GLU A 28 -0.78 -7.69 -1.40
CA GLU A 28 -1.85 -7.63 -0.42
C GLU A 28 -2.18 -6.18 -0.05
N CYS A 29 -3.45 -5.91 0.20
CA CYS A 29 -3.94 -4.62 0.67
C CYS A 29 -4.94 -4.85 1.81
N HIS A 30 -4.62 -4.32 2.99
CA HIS A 30 -5.40 -4.52 4.21
C HIS A 30 -5.86 -3.18 4.77
N ARG A 31 -7.10 -3.13 5.26
CA ARG A 31 -7.56 -2.03 6.11
C ARG A 31 -7.12 -2.29 7.54
N LEU A 32 -6.61 -1.26 8.20
CA LEU A 32 -6.18 -1.34 9.58
C LEU A 32 -7.20 -0.64 10.50
N ALA A 33 -7.32 -1.15 11.72
CA ALA A 33 -7.94 -0.43 12.82
C ALA A 33 -6.82 0.23 13.63
N GLY A 34 -6.73 1.57 13.60
CA GLY A 34 -5.67 2.30 14.29
C GLY A 34 -5.36 3.64 13.62
N GLU A 35 -4.11 4.09 13.80
CA GLU A 35 -3.59 5.34 13.25
C GLU A 35 -3.48 5.29 11.72
N TRP A 36 -2.97 4.18 11.18
CA TRP A 36 -2.86 3.96 9.75
C TRP A 36 -4.17 3.43 9.17
N CYS A 37 -4.52 3.88 7.97
CA CYS A 37 -5.75 3.44 7.28
C CYS A 37 -5.56 2.14 6.49
N LEU A 38 -4.39 1.98 5.87
CA LEU A 38 -4.07 0.90 4.94
C LEU A 38 -2.67 0.36 5.18
N LEU A 39 -2.51 -0.96 4.98
CA LEU A 39 -1.23 -1.63 4.85
C LEU A 39 -1.15 -2.26 3.46
N LEU A 40 -0.09 -1.92 2.73
CA LEU A 40 0.20 -2.49 1.42
C LEU A 40 1.43 -3.38 1.52
N LYS A 41 1.30 -4.65 1.13
CA LYS A 41 2.44 -5.52 0.87
C LYS A 41 2.65 -5.55 -0.63
N MET A 42 3.86 -5.24 -1.07
CA MET A 42 4.18 -5.12 -2.47
C MET A 42 5.59 -5.63 -2.77
N ARG A 43 5.80 -6.03 -4.02
CA ARG A 43 7.13 -6.30 -4.58
C ARG A 43 7.51 -5.19 -5.53
N ALA A 44 8.78 -4.83 -5.48
CA ALA A 44 9.42 -3.89 -6.38
C ALA A 44 10.71 -4.49 -6.91
N SER A 45 11.04 -4.23 -8.17
CA SER A 45 12.32 -4.70 -8.73
C SER A 45 13.52 -3.93 -8.16
N THR A 46 13.34 -2.63 -7.87
CA THR A 46 14.39 -1.77 -7.33
C THR A 46 13.85 -0.82 -6.26
N PRO A 47 14.72 -0.27 -5.38
CA PRO A 47 14.33 0.80 -4.45
C PRO A 47 13.77 2.05 -5.14
N THR A 48 14.23 2.36 -6.36
CA THR A 48 13.71 3.49 -7.14
C THR A 48 12.26 3.29 -7.55
N ASP A 49 11.85 2.06 -7.86
CA ASP A 49 10.44 1.76 -8.18
C ASP A 49 9.53 2.01 -6.95
N ILE A 50 10.04 1.76 -5.74
CA ILE A 50 9.33 2.06 -4.48
C ILE A 50 9.14 3.57 -4.33
N SER A 51 10.19 4.37 -4.54
CA SER A 51 10.09 5.83 -4.49
C SER A 51 9.07 6.36 -5.51
N ASN A 52 9.13 5.87 -6.75
CA ASN A 52 8.18 6.25 -7.80
C ASN A 52 6.72 5.90 -7.42
N PHE A 53 6.53 4.76 -6.74
CA PHE A 53 5.22 4.36 -6.23
C PHE A 53 4.73 5.31 -5.13
N ILE A 54 5.57 5.64 -4.15
CA ILE A 54 5.22 6.60 -3.08
C ILE A 54 4.90 7.97 -3.65
N ASP A 55 5.71 8.48 -4.58
CA ASP A 55 5.48 9.76 -5.26
C ASP A 55 4.15 9.77 -6.03
N THR A 56 3.74 8.61 -6.56
CA THR A 56 2.45 8.45 -7.25
C THR A 56 1.29 8.40 -6.25
N LEU A 57 1.44 7.70 -5.12
CA LEU A 57 0.46 7.71 -4.05
C LEU A 57 0.21 9.12 -3.53
N TRP A 58 1.25 9.93 -3.33
CA TRP A 58 1.09 11.29 -2.83
C TRP A 58 0.34 12.24 -3.77
N LYS A 59 0.16 11.87 -5.05
CA LYS A 59 -0.69 12.60 -6.00
C LYS A 59 -2.18 12.30 -5.80
N ILE A 60 -2.53 11.22 -5.10
CA ILE A 60 -3.92 10.86 -4.81
C ILE A 60 -4.46 11.75 -3.70
N GLN A 61 -5.48 12.54 -4.03
CA GLN A 61 -6.15 13.39 -3.07
C GLN A 61 -6.76 12.53 -1.94
N GLY A 62 -6.41 12.85 -0.70
CA GLY A 62 -6.87 12.13 0.49
C GLY A 62 -5.82 11.24 1.14
N ILE A 63 -4.71 10.95 0.44
CA ILE A 63 -3.51 10.39 1.08
C ILE A 63 -2.77 11.51 1.82
N LYS A 64 -2.60 11.34 3.13
CA LYS A 64 -1.95 12.34 4.00
C LYS A 64 -0.50 12.01 4.31
N GLU A 65 -0.22 10.73 4.49
CA GLU A 65 1.07 10.24 4.93
C GLU A 65 1.24 8.78 4.51
N THR A 66 2.51 8.35 4.43
CA THR A 66 2.91 6.98 4.13
C THR A 66 4.11 6.62 4.98
N SER A 67 4.11 5.41 5.54
CA SER A 67 5.29 4.82 6.18
C SER A 67 5.71 3.58 5.40
N THR A 68 7.01 3.46 5.11
CA THR A 68 7.56 2.38 4.28
C THR A 68 8.60 1.60 5.06
N THR A 69 8.46 0.28 5.07
CA THR A 69 9.44 -0.63 5.66
C THR A 69 9.95 -1.57 4.57
N LEU A 70 11.28 -1.66 4.42
CA LEU A 70 11.91 -2.58 3.48
C LEU A 70 12.13 -3.93 4.17
N VAL A 71 11.50 -4.97 3.62
CA VAL A 71 11.71 -6.35 4.08
C VAL A 71 12.98 -6.90 3.46
N LEU A 72 13.99 -7.20 4.28
CA LEU A 72 15.29 -7.71 3.82
C LEU A 72 15.27 -9.22 3.51
N SER A 73 14.47 -9.97 4.27
CA SER A 73 14.29 -11.41 4.06
C SER A 73 12.91 -11.84 4.56
N THR A 74 12.34 -12.87 3.93
CA THR A 74 11.03 -13.41 4.27
C THR A 74 11.20 -14.82 4.84
N ILE A 75 10.89 -15.00 6.12
CA ILE A 75 11.02 -16.29 6.82
C ILE A 75 9.78 -17.17 6.56
N LEU A 76 8.60 -16.55 6.50
CA LEU A 76 7.31 -17.20 6.29
C LEU A 76 6.48 -16.35 5.34
N GLU A 77 5.89 -16.97 4.33
CA GLU A 77 4.98 -16.33 3.38
C GLU A 77 3.82 -17.25 3.07
N ASN A 78 2.59 -16.73 3.11
CA ASN A 78 1.36 -17.50 2.84
C ASN A 78 1.26 -18.79 3.67
N GLY A 79 1.76 -18.76 4.91
CA GLY A 79 1.77 -19.92 5.82
C GLY A 79 2.86 -20.96 5.53
N MET A 80 3.74 -20.73 4.54
CA MET A 80 4.83 -21.62 4.16
C MET A 80 6.20 -20.99 4.48
N ARG A 81 7.14 -21.79 4.99
CA ARG A 81 8.54 -21.34 5.18
C ARG A 81 9.22 -21.25 3.82
N LYS A 82 9.95 -20.15 3.59
CA LYS A 82 10.78 -19.95 2.40
C LYS A 82 12.22 -20.37 2.63
#